data_AF-A0A9W6YKX6-F1
#
_entry.id   AF-A0A9W6YKX6-F1
#
_cell.length_a   1.000
_cell.length_b   1.000
_cell.length_c   1.000
_cell.angle_alpha   90.00
_cell.angle_beta   90.00
_cell.angle_gamma   90.00
#
_symmetry.space_group_name_H-M   'P 1'
#
loop_
_entity.id
_entity.type
_entity.pdbx_description
1 polymer ?
#
loop_
_entity_poly.entity_id
_entity_poly.type
_entity_poly.pdbx_seq_one_letter_code
_entity_poly.pdbx_strand_id
1 'polypeptide(L)'
;MRPTAILRGAVKGKLNRVLTFQEKALTSMERAKYQEIKKNRLREKNTKQVTTASAISLLNQLLPDRKFPKDIRIDTSTPFSKNELKTISQSKNKRLLYKVLGTSERQLMDSRIVDGDVVKFLKKDEIDKAIQLAILARTKGSFAWGTILNYLLQQNRVNDAVKLFNDFKKRGLVPDPRVINIMLSSLKDKESLTDERIEYFYNMIIQTPADNLSIFNINSALRLLRLNRRQDLSLKIIKSKLAATNSLQPDIQTYTEIFANLRGQDRYEEAIKLAEHYFLRLQRSSRINIDSILIGNYSSLFIFSNDPNLMARGVLILRQYYRLCPKDQMNTKDINLQNFQDAVATNKKLKQMLKGKRRLNEGTNAKDVLLSEDQVNIRKLKRFEPEEQILKRYDHLCHVLQVENTYNPEKRVKKDQDFSKMDREKSKEDKVYKQAFAIRSAQLDT
;
A
#
# COMPACT_ATOMS: atom_id res chain seq x y z
N MET A 1 -50.35 -9.79 -47.44
CA MET A 1 -48.91 -9.48 -47.64
C MET A 1 -48.73 -7.97 -47.68
N ARG A 2 -48.05 -7.34 -46.70
CA ARG A 2 -47.91 -5.87 -46.64
C ARG A 2 -46.74 -5.40 -47.53
N PRO A 3 -46.96 -4.54 -48.54
CA PRO A 3 -45.93 -4.05 -49.46
C PRO A 3 -45.08 -2.92 -48.85
N THR A 4 -44.72 -3.00 -47.56
CA THR A 4 -44.00 -1.93 -46.84
C THR A 4 -42.48 -2.00 -46.98
N ALA A 5 -41.92 -3.13 -47.42
CA ALA A 5 -40.47 -3.31 -47.57
C ALA A 5 -39.92 -2.70 -48.88
N ILE A 6 -40.66 -2.85 -49.98
CA ILE A 6 -40.24 -2.36 -51.31
C ILE A 6 -40.33 -0.83 -51.38
N LEU A 7 -41.37 -0.24 -50.77
CA LEU A 7 -41.55 1.22 -50.71
C LEU A 7 -40.43 1.93 -49.92
N ARG A 8 -39.92 1.35 -48.83
CA ARG A 8 -38.78 1.96 -48.10
C ARG A 8 -37.48 1.96 -48.89
N GLY A 9 -37.22 0.92 -49.69
CA GLY A 9 -36.04 0.84 -50.57
C GLY A 9 -36.11 1.86 -51.71
N ALA A 10 -37.27 1.96 -52.37
CA ALA A 10 -37.50 2.90 -53.46
C ALA A 10 -37.47 4.38 -53.00
N VAL A 11 -38.07 4.68 -51.83
CA VAL A 11 -38.05 6.03 -51.23
C VAL A 11 -36.63 6.41 -50.80
N LYS A 12 -35.87 5.49 -50.21
CA LYS A 12 -34.47 5.74 -49.82
C LYS A 12 -33.55 5.91 -51.03
N GLY A 13 -33.80 5.18 -52.11
CA GLY A 13 -33.10 5.33 -53.40
C GLY A 13 -33.39 6.66 -54.10
N LYS A 14 -34.66 7.09 -54.12
CA LYS A 14 -35.06 8.41 -54.65
C LYS A 14 -34.52 9.55 -53.78
N LEU A 15 -34.60 9.42 -52.46
CA LEU A 15 -34.06 10.40 -51.50
C LEU A 15 -32.54 10.53 -51.64
N ASN A 16 -31.81 9.42 -51.77
CA ASN A 16 -30.37 9.44 -52.00
C ASN A 16 -30.02 10.07 -53.36
N ARG A 17 -30.80 9.81 -54.43
CA ARG A 17 -30.60 10.46 -55.74
C ARG A 17 -30.80 11.97 -55.68
N VAL A 18 -31.84 12.44 -54.99
CA VAL A 18 -32.11 13.88 -54.78
C VAL A 18 -31.02 14.53 -53.94
N LEU A 19 -30.59 13.89 -52.85
CA LEU A 19 -29.47 14.37 -52.02
C LEU A 19 -28.16 14.44 -52.82
N THR A 20 -27.86 13.45 -53.66
CA THR A 20 -26.67 13.47 -54.51
C THR A 20 -26.73 14.52 -55.63
N PHE A 21 -27.92 14.83 -56.14
CA PHE A 21 -28.13 15.88 -57.14
C PHE A 21 -27.95 17.27 -56.52
N GLN A 22 -28.51 17.50 -55.33
CA GLN A 22 -28.29 18.72 -54.54
C GLN A 22 -26.82 18.89 -54.13
N GLU A 23 -26.12 17.81 -53.75
CA GLU A 23 -24.68 17.84 -53.43
C GLU A 23 -23.81 18.30 -54.63
N LYS A 24 -24.22 17.97 -55.87
CA LYS A 24 -23.51 18.37 -57.12
C LYS A 24 -23.81 19.80 -57.57
N ALA A 25 -24.90 20.42 -57.11
CA ALA A 25 -25.26 21.80 -57.48
C ALA A 25 -24.56 22.87 -56.61
N LEU A 26 -23.94 22.47 -55.50
CA LEU A 26 -23.25 23.37 -54.54
C LEU A 26 -21.90 23.87 -55.09
N THR A 27 -21.51 25.09 -54.71
CA THR A 27 -20.15 25.63 -54.95
C THR A 27 -19.09 24.82 -54.20
N SER A 28 -17.81 24.96 -54.57
CA SER A 28 -16.70 24.24 -53.92
C SER A 28 -16.67 24.47 -52.39
N MET A 29 -16.89 25.70 -51.94
CA MET A 29 -16.93 26.08 -50.53
C MET A 29 -18.14 25.50 -49.79
N GLU A 30 -19.31 25.49 -50.42
CA GLU A 30 -20.54 24.92 -49.84
C GLU A 30 -20.49 23.38 -49.76
N ARG A 31 -19.91 22.72 -50.76
CA ARG A 31 -19.65 21.27 -50.72
C ARG A 31 -18.76 20.92 -49.53
N ALA A 32 -17.69 21.69 -49.30
CA ALA A 32 -16.80 21.48 -48.17
C ALA A 32 -17.55 21.61 -46.83
N LYS A 33 -18.32 22.70 -46.64
CA LYS A 33 -19.16 22.91 -45.45
C LYS A 33 -20.17 21.78 -45.25
N TYR A 34 -20.84 21.34 -46.32
CA TYR A 34 -21.81 20.25 -46.25
C TYR A 34 -21.17 18.91 -45.88
N GLN A 35 -19.99 18.58 -46.45
CA GLN A 35 -19.25 17.37 -46.06
C GLN A 35 -18.82 17.41 -44.60
N GLU A 36 -18.43 18.58 -44.11
CA GLU A 36 -18.10 18.79 -42.70
C GLU A 36 -19.32 18.55 -41.78
N ILE A 37 -20.50 19.09 -42.12
CA ILE A 37 -21.75 18.84 -41.40
C ILE A 37 -22.10 17.34 -41.40
N LYS A 38 -21.98 16.67 -42.54
CA LYS A 38 -22.23 15.22 -42.68
C LYS A 38 -21.27 14.40 -41.81
N LYS A 39 -19.99 14.77 -41.80
CA LYS A 39 -18.95 14.17 -40.94
C LYS A 39 -19.26 14.39 -39.46
N ASN A 40 -19.69 15.59 -39.07
CA ASN A 40 -20.06 15.93 -37.69
C ASN A 40 -21.31 15.18 -37.24
N ARG A 41 -22.35 15.08 -38.08
CA ARG A 41 -23.53 14.24 -37.81
C ARG A 41 -23.18 12.77 -37.63
N LEU A 42 -22.25 12.25 -38.45
CA LEU A 42 -21.78 10.87 -38.31
C LEU A 42 -20.99 10.66 -37.01
N ARG A 43 -20.11 11.60 -36.65
CA ARG A 43 -19.39 11.59 -35.36
C ARG A 43 -20.36 11.59 -34.19
N GLU A 44 -21.34 12.48 -34.20
CA GLU A 44 -22.35 12.56 -33.14
C GLU A 44 -23.19 11.27 -33.06
N LYS A 45 -23.63 10.73 -34.20
CA LYS A 45 -24.35 9.45 -34.25
C LYS A 45 -23.51 8.31 -33.66
N ASN A 46 -22.20 8.31 -33.89
CA ASN A 46 -21.28 7.30 -33.36
C ASN A 46 -21.07 7.39 -31.85
N THR A 47 -21.41 8.51 -31.21
CA THR A 47 -21.38 8.62 -29.73
C THR A 47 -22.57 7.95 -29.05
N LYS A 48 -23.65 7.67 -29.81
CA LYS A 48 -24.94 7.18 -29.30
C LYS A 48 -25.10 5.69 -29.53
N GLN A 49 -25.90 5.06 -28.67
CA GLN A 49 -26.32 3.66 -28.80
C GLN A 49 -27.03 3.39 -30.15
N VAL A 50 -27.03 2.14 -30.58
CA VAL A 50 -27.95 1.68 -31.64
C VAL A 50 -29.37 1.53 -31.10
N THR A 51 -30.36 1.58 -31.99
CA THR A 51 -31.75 1.23 -31.64
C THR A 51 -31.85 -0.26 -31.32
N THR A 52 -32.88 -0.66 -30.58
CA THR A 52 -33.09 -2.08 -30.22
C THR A 52 -33.21 -2.98 -31.45
N ALA A 53 -33.98 -2.57 -32.47
CA ALA A 53 -34.11 -3.33 -33.71
C ALA A 53 -32.77 -3.52 -34.45
N SER A 54 -31.92 -2.47 -34.48
CA SER A 54 -30.58 -2.58 -35.06
C SER A 54 -29.66 -3.46 -34.20
N ALA A 55 -29.79 -3.40 -32.87
CA ALA A 55 -29.04 -4.28 -31.97
C ALA A 55 -29.36 -5.75 -32.23
N ILE A 56 -30.65 -6.11 -32.29
CA ILE A 56 -31.10 -7.48 -32.58
C ILE A 56 -30.55 -7.96 -33.93
N SER A 57 -30.66 -7.14 -34.98
CA SER A 57 -30.14 -7.49 -36.31
C SER A 57 -28.63 -7.75 -36.29
N LEU A 58 -27.86 -6.93 -35.57
CA LEU A 58 -26.41 -7.10 -35.47
C LEU A 58 -26.04 -8.31 -34.60
N LEU A 59 -26.76 -8.54 -33.50
CA LEU A 59 -26.53 -9.68 -32.61
C LEU A 59 -26.82 -11.01 -33.32
N ASN A 60 -27.94 -11.11 -34.04
CA ASN A 60 -28.27 -12.30 -34.82
C ASN A 60 -27.24 -12.58 -35.94
N GLN A 61 -26.55 -11.55 -36.43
CA GLN A 61 -25.46 -11.71 -37.40
C GLN A 61 -24.14 -12.14 -36.72
N LEU A 62 -23.86 -11.64 -35.52
CA LEU A 62 -22.61 -11.90 -34.79
C LEU A 62 -22.64 -13.21 -33.99
N LEU A 63 -23.82 -13.65 -33.56
CA LEU A 63 -24.05 -14.80 -32.69
C LEU A 63 -24.99 -15.78 -33.39
N PRO A 64 -24.50 -16.62 -34.33
CA PRO A 64 -25.35 -17.52 -35.10
C PRO A 64 -26.09 -18.53 -34.23
N ASP A 65 -25.48 -18.93 -33.10
CA ASP A 65 -26.00 -19.94 -32.17
C ASP A 65 -27.13 -19.39 -31.27
N ARG A 66 -27.35 -18.07 -31.25
CA ARG A 66 -28.39 -17.43 -30.41
C ARG A 66 -29.20 -16.41 -31.20
N LYS A 67 -30.47 -16.74 -31.42
CA LYS A 67 -31.42 -15.85 -32.09
C LYS A 67 -32.20 -15.02 -31.06
N PHE A 68 -32.20 -13.71 -31.27
CA PHE A 68 -32.99 -12.74 -30.53
C PHE A 68 -34.28 -12.42 -31.31
N PRO A 69 -35.47 -12.66 -30.73
CA PRO A 69 -36.76 -12.24 -31.28
C PRO A 69 -36.84 -10.72 -31.49
N LYS A 70 -37.66 -10.28 -32.45
CA LYS A 70 -37.78 -8.87 -32.84
C LYS A 70 -38.33 -7.96 -31.73
N ASP A 71 -39.09 -8.52 -30.81
CA ASP A 71 -39.82 -7.78 -29.78
C ASP A 71 -39.08 -7.71 -28.43
N ILE A 72 -37.95 -8.41 -28.30
CA ILE A 72 -37.14 -8.39 -27.07
C ILE A 72 -36.39 -7.07 -26.91
N ARG A 73 -36.34 -6.57 -25.68
CA ARG A 73 -35.51 -5.42 -25.31
C ARG A 73 -34.07 -5.88 -25.08
N ILE A 74 -33.13 -5.25 -25.78
CA ILE A 74 -31.68 -5.38 -25.52
C ILE A 74 -31.25 -4.21 -24.63
N ASP A 75 -30.85 -4.51 -23.40
CA ASP A 75 -30.36 -3.55 -22.41
C ASP A 75 -29.35 -4.18 -21.43
N THR A 76 -29.02 -3.44 -20.37
CA THR A 76 -28.03 -3.86 -19.37
C THR A 76 -28.39 -5.15 -18.65
N SER A 77 -29.66 -5.54 -18.60
CA SER A 77 -30.12 -6.76 -17.92
C SER A 77 -30.18 -7.97 -18.86
N THR A 78 -29.95 -7.78 -20.16
CA THR A 78 -29.88 -8.90 -21.10
C THR A 78 -28.65 -9.78 -20.78
N PRO A 79 -28.82 -11.08 -20.48
CA PRO A 79 -27.69 -11.93 -20.12
C PRO A 79 -26.87 -12.30 -21.35
N PHE A 80 -25.56 -12.20 -21.23
CA PHE A 80 -24.59 -12.64 -22.25
C PHE A 80 -23.50 -13.45 -21.58
N SER A 81 -23.12 -14.58 -22.18
CA SER A 81 -21.96 -15.35 -21.75
C SER A 81 -20.66 -14.59 -22.03
N LYS A 82 -19.59 -15.00 -21.36
CA LYS A 82 -18.24 -14.46 -21.59
C LYS A 82 -17.81 -14.52 -23.06
N ASN A 83 -18.12 -15.60 -23.75
CA ASN A 83 -17.77 -15.79 -25.16
C ASN A 83 -18.60 -14.86 -26.06
N GLU A 84 -19.91 -14.73 -25.81
CA GLU A 84 -20.76 -13.81 -26.56
C GLU A 84 -20.29 -12.36 -26.39
N LEU A 85 -19.98 -11.93 -25.15
CA LEU A 85 -19.45 -10.60 -24.87
C LEU A 85 -18.11 -10.36 -25.56
N LYS A 86 -17.24 -11.37 -25.62
CA LYS A 86 -15.97 -11.29 -26.35
C LYS A 86 -16.22 -11.06 -27.85
N THR A 87 -17.09 -11.84 -28.47
CA THR A 87 -17.46 -11.66 -29.89
C THR A 87 -18.05 -10.28 -30.17
N ILE A 88 -18.98 -9.82 -29.31
CA ILE A 88 -19.58 -8.48 -29.42
C ILE A 88 -18.50 -7.39 -29.29
N SER A 89 -17.55 -7.55 -28.36
CA SER A 89 -16.47 -6.58 -28.13
C SER A 89 -15.48 -6.44 -29.28
N GLN A 90 -15.28 -7.50 -30.05
CA GLN A 90 -14.42 -7.51 -31.22
C GLN A 90 -15.11 -6.95 -32.47
N SER A 91 -16.42 -6.73 -32.42
CA SER A 91 -17.17 -6.15 -33.54
C SER A 91 -16.71 -4.72 -33.84
N LYS A 92 -16.69 -4.35 -35.13
CA LYS A 92 -16.33 -2.98 -35.55
C LYS A 92 -17.31 -1.92 -35.03
N ASN A 93 -18.49 -2.31 -34.58
CA ASN A 93 -19.57 -1.39 -34.22
C ASN A 93 -19.66 -1.16 -32.70
N LYS A 94 -18.89 -0.18 -32.21
CA LYS A 94 -18.91 0.23 -30.79
C LYS A 94 -20.29 0.66 -30.28
N ARG A 95 -21.17 1.14 -31.16
CA ARG A 95 -22.53 1.55 -30.78
C ARG A 95 -23.39 0.37 -30.32
N LEU A 96 -23.09 -0.84 -30.78
CA LEU A 96 -23.71 -2.06 -30.26
C LEU A 96 -23.27 -2.33 -28.82
N LEU A 97 -21.97 -2.20 -28.53
CA LEU A 97 -21.46 -2.31 -27.16
C LEU A 97 -22.07 -1.28 -26.22
N TYR A 98 -22.23 -0.03 -26.68
CA TYR A 98 -22.93 0.99 -25.89
C TYR A 98 -24.36 0.57 -25.53
N LYS A 99 -25.06 -0.11 -26.45
CA LYS A 99 -26.43 -0.60 -26.21
C LYS A 99 -26.46 -1.76 -25.22
N VAL A 100 -25.54 -2.72 -25.37
CA VAL A 100 -25.43 -3.90 -24.49
C VAL A 100 -25.01 -3.50 -23.08
N LEU A 101 -24.07 -2.56 -22.94
CA LEU A 101 -23.55 -2.09 -21.65
C LEU A 101 -24.36 -0.90 -21.09
N GLY A 102 -25.35 -0.40 -21.82
CA GLY A 102 -26.19 0.72 -21.38
C GLY A 102 -25.46 2.05 -21.21
N THR A 103 -24.38 2.29 -21.96
CA THR A 103 -23.53 3.47 -21.84
C THR A 103 -23.52 4.30 -23.14
N SER A 104 -22.66 5.31 -23.24
CA SER A 104 -22.44 6.13 -24.42
C SER A 104 -21.03 6.69 -24.42
N GLU A 105 -20.52 7.15 -25.57
CA GLU A 105 -19.16 7.72 -25.62
C GLU A 105 -18.99 8.88 -24.64
N ARG A 106 -20.02 9.72 -24.46
CA ARG A 106 -19.96 10.85 -23.52
C ARG A 106 -19.86 10.39 -22.06
N GLN A 107 -20.62 9.36 -21.68
CA GLN A 107 -20.57 8.80 -20.33
C GLN A 107 -19.24 8.10 -20.04
N LEU A 108 -18.65 7.45 -21.04
CA LEU A 108 -17.34 6.79 -20.92
C LEU A 108 -16.19 7.76 -20.66
N MET A 109 -16.37 9.06 -20.94
CA MET A 109 -15.35 10.09 -20.66
C MET A 109 -15.28 10.47 -19.17
N ASP A 110 -16.31 10.11 -18.39
CA ASP A 110 -16.39 10.37 -16.96
C ASP A 110 -16.10 9.09 -16.16
N SER A 111 -14.92 9.06 -15.53
CA SER A 111 -14.48 7.90 -14.73
C SER A 111 -15.43 7.55 -13.59
N ARG A 112 -16.16 8.52 -13.01
CA ARG A 112 -17.09 8.30 -11.91
C ARG A 112 -18.37 7.62 -12.39
N ILE A 113 -18.88 8.03 -13.56
CA ILE A 113 -20.04 7.37 -14.19
C ILE A 113 -19.68 5.93 -14.54
N VAL A 114 -18.53 5.73 -15.18
CA VAL A 114 -18.02 4.39 -15.54
C VAL A 114 -17.92 3.49 -14.31
N ASP A 115 -17.33 3.98 -13.22
CA ASP A 115 -17.21 3.22 -11.98
C ASP A 115 -18.57 2.91 -11.36
N GLY A 116 -19.48 3.89 -11.33
CA GLY A 116 -20.85 3.70 -10.83
C GLY A 116 -21.62 2.63 -11.61
N ASP A 117 -21.46 2.58 -12.94
CA ASP A 117 -22.07 1.54 -13.78
C ASP A 117 -21.39 0.18 -13.61
N VAL A 118 -20.07 0.15 -13.41
CA VAL A 118 -19.34 -1.07 -13.03
C VAL A 118 -19.87 -1.64 -11.71
N VAL A 119 -20.05 -0.82 -10.68
CA VAL A 119 -20.64 -1.25 -9.40
C VAL A 119 -22.03 -1.85 -9.59
N LYS A 120 -22.86 -1.31 -10.49
CA LYS A 120 -24.18 -1.89 -10.80
C LYS A 120 -24.07 -3.29 -11.40
N PHE A 121 -23.11 -3.53 -12.29
CA PHE A 121 -22.86 -4.86 -12.84
C PHE A 121 -22.33 -5.83 -11.78
N LEU A 122 -21.40 -5.39 -10.94
CA LEU A 122 -20.83 -6.21 -9.87
C LEU A 122 -21.89 -6.62 -8.83
N LYS A 123 -22.86 -5.76 -8.51
CA LYS A 123 -24.01 -6.10 -7.65
C LYS A 123 -24.89 -7.23 -8.21
N LYS A 124 -24.85 -7.48 -9.52
CA LYS A 124 -25.56 -8.56 -10.21
C LYS A 124 -24.65 -9.76 -10.52
N ASP A 125 -23.42 -9.76 -10.01
CA ASP A 125 -22.34 -10.69 -10.36
C ASP A 125 -22.01 -10.76 -11.87
N GLU A 126 -22.35 -9.71 -12.64
CA GLU A 126 -22.08 -9.61 -14.07
C GLU A 126 -20.66 -9.09 -14.34
N ILE A 127 -19.65 -9.81 -13.85
CA ILE A 127 -18.24 -9.39 -13.86
C ILE A 127 -17.73 -9.18 -15.29
N ASP A 128 -18.10 -10.03 -16.25
CA ASP A 128 -17.64 -9.90 -17.63
C ASP A 128 -18.13 -8.59 -18.27
N LYS A 129 -19.36 -8.14 -17.96
CA LYS A 129 -19.85 -6.83 -18.43
C LYS A 129 -19.10 -5.68 -17.78
N ALA A 130 -18.81 -5.78 -16.48
CA ALA A 130 -18.01 -4.79 -15.76
C ALA A 130 -16.61 -4.64 -16.38
N ILE A 131 -15.95 -5.76 -16.69
CA ILE A 131 -14.64 -5.78 -17.35
C ILE A 131 -14.73 -5.15 -18.74
N GLN A 132 -15.75 -5.50 -19.54
CA GLN A 132 -15.91 -4.93 -20.88
C GLN A 132 -16.19 -3.42 -20.85
N LEU A 133 -16.93 -2.94 -19.84
CA LEU A 133 -17.15 -1.51 -19.64
C LEU A 133 -15.84 -0.78 -19.29
N ALA A 134 -15.03 -1.33 -18.38
CA ALA A 134 -13.73 -0.77 -18.03
C ALA A 134 -12.75 -0.75 -19.21
N ILE A 135 -12.75 -1.80 -20.05
CA ILE A 135 -11.97 -1.85 -21.30
C ILE A 135 -12.44 -0.76 -22.28
N LEU A 136 -13.76 -0.62 -22.45
CA LEU A 136 -14.34 0.34 -23.38
C LEU A 136 -14.04 1.80 -22.99
N ALA A 137 -13.99 2.08 -21.68
CA ALA A 137 -13.64 3.38 -21.12
C ALA A 137 -12.13 3.73 -21.19
N ARG A 138 -11.26 2.79 -21.60
CA ARG A 138 -9.80 3.02 -21.74
C ARG A 138 -9.19 3.61 -20.46
N THR A 139 -8.48 4.73 -20.57
CA THR A 139 -7.83 5.42 -19.44
C THR A 139 -8.83 5.91 -18.39
N LYS A 140 -10.06 6.25 -18.80
CA LYS A 140 -11.15 6.63 -17.87
C LYS A 140 -11.70 5.43 -17.09
N GLY A 141 -11.44 4.21 -17.57
CA GLY A 141 -11.74 2.98 -16.84
C GLY A 141 -10.74 2.61 -15.74
N SER A 142 -9.64 3.36 -15.55
CA SER A 142 -8.58 3.02 -14.58
C SER A 142 -9.13 2.85 -13.14
N PHE A 143 -10.06 3.71 -12.73
CA PHE A 143 -10.67 3.60 -11.41
C PHE A 143 -11.51 2.31 -11.28
N ALA A 144 -12.35 2.03 -12.28
CA ALA A 144 -13.18 0.84 -12.37
C ALA A 144 -12.40 -0.48 -12.29
N TRP A 145 -11.19 -0.56 -12.86
CA TRP A 145 -10.35 -1.75 -12.73
C TRP A 145 -10.05 -2.09 -11.27
N GLY A 146 -9.70 -1.08 -10.46
CA GLY A 146 -9.49 -1.26 -9.03
C GLY A 146 -10.76 -1.75 -8.32
N THR A 147 -11.92 -1.22 -8.69
CA THR A 147 -13.22 -1.63 -8.13
C THR A 147 -13.55 -3.09 -8.43
N ILE A 148 -13.33 -3.54 -9.67
CA ILE A 148 -13.56 -4.94 -10.07
C ILE A 148 -12.58 -5.87 -9.33
N LEU A 149 -11.30 -5.51 -9.25
CA LEU A 149 -10.30 -6.28 -8.50
C LEU A 149 -10.69 -6.39 -7.03
N ASN A 150 -11.07 -5.27 -6.40
CA ASN A 150 -11.48 -5.28 -5.00
C ASN A 150 -12.71 -6.15 -4.77
N TYR A 151 -13.71 -6.09 -5.65
CA TYR A 151 -14.88 -6.97 -5.59
C TYR A 151 -14.49 -8.45 -5.65
N LEU A 152 -13.65 -8.85 -6.62
CA LEU A 152 -13.18 -10.24 -6.73
C LEU A 152 -12.47 -10.71 -5.44
N LEU A 153 -11.67 -9.85 -4.84
CA LEU A 153 -10.95 -10.16 -3.60
C LEU A 153 -11.89 -10.28 -2.40
N GLN A 154 -12.91 -9.42 -2.30
CA GLN A 154 -13.96 -9.51 -1.28
C GLN A 154 -14.78 -10.80 -1.40
N GLN A 155 -14.97 -11.32 -2.61
CA GLN A 155 -15.60 -12.62 -2.86
C GLN A 155 -14.63 -13.81 -2.71
N ASN A 156 -13.43 -13.60 -2.16
CA ASN A 156 -12.36 -14.60 -2.03
C ASN A 156 -11.91 -15.26 -3.36
N ARG A 157 -12.20 -14.63 -4.50
CA ARG A 157 -11.82 -15.08 -5.86
C ARG A 157 -10.42 -14.59 -6.24
N VAL A 158 -9.44 -14.90 -5.41
CA VAL A 158 -8.06 -14.39 -5.54
C VAL A 158 -7.42 -14.76 -6.88
N ASN A 159 -7.63 -15.99 -7.36
CA ASN A 159 -7.05 -16.45 -8.62
C ASN A 159 -7.63 -15.66 -9.82
N ASP A 160 -8.90 -15.29 -9.77
CA ASP A 160 -9.53 -14.47 -10.81
C ASP A 160 -9.00 -13.03 -10.77
N ALA A 161 -8.81 -12.47 -9.57
CA ALA A 161 -8.20 -11.15 -9.42
C ALA A 161 -6.76 -11.10 -9.96
N VAL A 162 -5.96 -12.14 -9.70
CA VAL A 162 -4.60 -12.28 -10.24
C VAL A 162 -4.60 -12.36 -11.77
N LYS A 163 -5.51 -13.15 -12.36
CA LYS A 163 -5.68 -13.21 -13.82
C LYS A 163 -6.06 -11.84 -14.39
N LEU A 164 -7.03 -11.17 -13.77
CA LEU A 164 -7.50 -9.85 -14.19
C LEU A 164 -6.41 -8.79 -14.08
N PHE A 165 -5.59 -8.82 -13.02
CA PHE A 165 -4.46 -7.91 -12.84
C PHE A 165 -3.36 -8.15 -13.89
N ASN A 166 -3.12 -9.41 -14.28
CA ASN A 166 -2.19 -9.71 -15.36
C ASN A 166 -2.71 -9.20 -16.72
N ASP A 167 -4.02 -9.34 -16.97
CA ASP A 167 -4.66 -8.79 -18.18
C ASP A 167 -4.64 -7.26 -18.19
N PHE A 168 -4.81 -6.63 -17.03
CA PHE A 168 -4.64 -5.18 -16.84
C PHE A 168 -3.24 -4.73 -17.29
N LYS A 169 -2.18 -5.42 -16.85
CA LYS A 169 -0.79 -5.13 -17.26
C LYS A 169 -0.54 -5.39 -18.74
N LYS A 170 -1.05 -6.49 -19.31
CA LYS A 170 -0.92 -6.84 -20.74
C LYS A 170 -1.53 -5.79 -21.67
N ARG A 171 -2.49 -4.99 -21.18
CA ARG A 171 -3.11 -3.88 -21.90
C ARG A 171 -2.29 -2.59 -21.87
N GLY A 172 -1.09 -2.62 -21.28
CA GLY A 172 -0.23 -1.45 -21.11
C GLY A 172 -0.70 -0.50 -20.01
N LEU A 173 -1.61 -0.94 -19.13
CA LEU A 173 -2.04 -0.15 -17.98
C LEU A 173 -1.03 -0.34 -16.85
N VAL A 174 -0.52 0.78 -16.33
CA VAL A 174 0.40 0.79 -15.20
C VAL A 174 -0.42 0.87 -13.90
N PRO A 175 -0.22 -0.05 -12.95
CA PRO A 175 -1.00 -0.03 -11.72
C PRO A 175 -0.62 1.20 -10.90
N ASP A 176 -1.64 1.92 -10.43
CA ASP A 176 -1.45 3.01 -9.46
C ASP A 176 -1.26 2.43 -8.03
N PRO A 177 -0.80 3.25 -7.07
CA PRO A 177 -0.62 2.80 -5.68
C PRO A 177 -1.88 2.19 -5.05
N ARG A 178 -3.08 2.62 -5.47
CA ARG A 178 -4.37 2.12 -4.99
C ARG A 178 -4.61 0.70 -5.48
N VAL A 179 -4.39 0.41 -6.77
CA VAL A 179 -4.53 -0.95 -7.32
C VAL A 179 -3.54 -1.91 -6.65
N ILE A 180 -2.29 -1.49 -6.44
CA ILE A 180 -1.30 -2.29 -5.70
C ILE A 180 -1.77 -2.58 -4.28
N ASN A 181 -2.33 -1.57 -3.59
CA ASN A 181 -2.86 -1.75 -2.24
C ASN A 181 -4.03 -2.74 -2.21
N ILE A 182 -4.96 -2.64 -3.16
CA ILE A 182 -6.09 -3.57 -3.32
C ILE A 182 -5.56 -5.00 -3.45
N MET A 183 -4.59 -5.23 -4.33
CA MET A 183 -3.98 -6.55 -4.51
C MET A 183 -3.36 -7.08 -3.21
N LEU A 184 -2.58 -6.26 -2.49
CA LEU A 184 -1.98 -6.64 -1.21
C LEU A 184 -3.01 -6.86 -0.08
N SER A 185 -4.17 -6.20 -0.12
CA SER A 185 -5.21 -6.34 0.91
C SER A 185 -5.77 -7.76 1.00
N SER A 186 -5.78 -8.51 -0.11
CA SER A 186 -6.26 -9.90 -0.16
C SER A 186 -5.47 -10.91 0.67
N LEU A 187 -4.34 -10.47 1.22
CA LEU A 187 -3.36 -11.29 1.92
C LEU A 187 -3.28 -10.98 3.41
N LYS A 188 -3.97 -9.94 3.90
CA LYS A 188 -3.79 -9.43 5.26
C LYS A 188 -4.19 -10.42 6.37
N ASP A 189 -5.04 -11.39 6.04
CA ASP A 189 -5.67 -12.29 7.02
C ASP A 189 -5.48 -13.79 6.70
N LYS A 190 -4.55 -14.16 5.80
CA LYS A 190 -4.31 -15.55 5.43
C LYS A 190 -3.11 -16.12 6.18
N GLU A 191 -3.37 -17.08 7.06
CA GLU A 191 -2.31 -17.89 7.66
C GLU A 191 -1.65 -18.75 6.57
N SER A 192 -0.33 -18.62 6.44
CA SER A 192 0.53 -19.37 5.49
C SER A 192 0.12 -19.27 4.01
N LEU A 193 0.68 -18.29 3.31
CA LEU A 193 0.61 -18.27 1.85
C LEU A 193 1.59 -19.28 1.25
N THR A 194 1.21 -19.90 0.13
CA THR A 194 2.12 -20.71 -0.68
C THR A 194 3.27 -19.85 -1.21
N ASP A 195 4.48 -20.41 -1.33
CA ASP A 195 5.66 -19.68 -1.85
C ASP A 195 5.41 -19.04 -3.22
N GLU A 196 4.72 -19.74 -4.13
CA GLU A 196 4.35 -19.20 -5.45
C GLU A 196 3.55 -17.88 -5.36
N ARG A 197 2.64 -17.80 -4.38
CA ARG A 197 1.83 -16.59 -4.15
C ARG A 197 2.71 -15.49 -3.59
N ILE A 198 3.57 -15.80 -2.63
CA ILE A 198 4.49 -14.81 -2.05
C ILE A 198 5.39 -14.22 -3.14
N GLU A 199 5.95 -15.08 -4.00
CA GLU A 199 6.80 -14.67 -5.12
C GLU A 199 6.04 -13.85 -6.16
N TYR A 200 4.78 -14.18 -6.45
CA TYR A 200 3.94 -13.37 -7.33
C TYR A 200 3.80 -11.93 -6.81
N PHE A 201 3.47 -11.74 -5.53
CA PHE A 201 3.29 -10.40 -4.96
C PHE A 201 4.62 -9.66 -4.80
N TYR A 202 5.71 -10.36 -4.47
CA TYR A 202 7.05 -9.80 -4.52
C TYR A 202 7.40 -9.28 -5.92
N ASN A 203 7.20 -10.10 -6.96
CA ASN A 203 7.48 -9.73 -8.34
C ASN A 203 6.61 -8.56 -8.80
N MET A 204 5.34 -8.51 -8.38
CA MET A 204 4.46 -7.38 -8.62
C MET A 204 5.06 -6.07 -8.07
N ILE A 205 5.60 -6.06 -6.85
CA ILE A 205 6.22 -4.86 -6.25
C ILE A 205 7.53 -4.52 -6.96
N ILE A 206 8.39 -5.50 -7.24
CA ILE A 206 9.67 -5.25 -7.89
C ILE A 206 9.50 -4.68 -9.31
N GLN A 207 8.56 -5.22 -10.08
CA GLN A 207 8.29 -4.79 -11.46
C GLN A 207 7.55 -3.46 -11.54
N THR A 208 6.84 -3.04 -10.48
CA THR A 208 6.14 -1.75 -10.47
C THR A 208 7.16 -0.61 -10.27
N PRO A 209 7.20 0.42 -11.14
CA PRO A 209 8.09 1.57 -10.96
C PRO A 209 7.87 2.24 -9.59
N ALA A 210 8.93 2.82 -9.01
CA ALA A 210 8.85 3.46 -7.69
C ALA A 210 7.81 4.59 -7.65
N ASP A 211 7.68 5.36 -8.75
CA ASP A 211 6.71 6.46 -8.88
C ASP A 211 5.25 5.99 -8.94
N ASN A 212 5.03 4.69 -9.18
CA ASN A 212 3.71 4.04 -9.19
C ASN A 212 3.43 3.29 -7.88
N LEU A 213 4.32 3.40 -6.90
CA LEU A 213 4.16 2.85 -5.56
C LEU A 213 3.98 3.98 -4.54
N SER A 214 3.28 3.66 -3.47
CA SER A 214 3.29 4.48 -2.24
C SER A 214 4.13 3.80 -1.17
N ILE A 215 4.56 4.58 -0.18
CA ILE A 215 5.26 4.01 0.98
C ILE A 215 4.38 2.99 1.73
N PHE A 216 3.06 3.20 1.75
CA PHE A 216 2.10 2.25 2.30
C PHE A 216 2.16 0.88 1.60
N ASN A 217 2.34 0.86 0.27
CA ASN A 217 2.51 -0.40 -0.47
C ASN A 217 3.78 -1.12 -0.04
N ILE A 218 4.89 -0.39 0.13
CA ILE A 218 6.16 -0.96 0.59
C ILE A 218 6.01 -1.52 2.00
N ASN A 219 5.45 -0.75 2.93
CA ASN A 219 5.23 -1.18 4.32
C ASN A 219 4.37 -2.45 4.37
N SER A 220 3.31 -2.52 3.56
CA SER A 220 2.45 -3.69 3.45
C SER A 220 3.19 -4.91 2.89
N ALA A 221 4.01 -4.73 1.86
CA ALA A 221 4.82 -5.81 1.27
C ALA A 221 5.91 -6.31 2.23
N LEU A 222 6.59 -5.43 2.96
CA LEU A 222 7.59 -5.81 3.95
C LEU A 222 6.96 -6.60 5.10
N ARG A 223 5.78 -6.19 5.57
CA ARG A 223 5.02 -6.92 6.59
C ARG A 223 4.60 -8.31 6.08
N LEU A 224 4.09 -8.40 4.85
CA LEU A 224 3.70 -9.67 4.21
C LEU A 224 4.87 -10.67 4.19
N LEU A 225 6.03 -10.22 3.70
CA LEU A 225 7.22 -11.06 3.58
C LEU A 225 7.76 -11.48 4.96
N ARG A 226 7.71 -10.58 5.95
CA ARG A 226 8.10 -10.88 7.33
C ARG A 226 7.24 -11.97 7.96
N LEU A 227 5.91 -11.86 7.84
CA LEU A 227 4.97 -12.82 8.43
C LEU A 227 5.10 -14.22 7.79
N ASN A 228 5.48 -14.29 6.52
CA ASN A 228 5.71 -15.54 5.81
C ASN A 228 7.18 -15.99 5.80
N ARG A 229 8.05 -15.42 6.65
CA ARG A 229 9.47 -15.79 6.78
C ARG A 229 10.28 -15.74 5.46
N ARG A 230 9.93 -14.82 4.56
CA ARG A 230 10.64 -14.53 3.31
C ARG A 230 11.44 -13.25 3.41
N GLN A 231 12.25 -13.14 4.47
CA GLN A 231 13.04 -11.94 4.69
C GLN A 231 14.13 -11.76 3.61
N ASP A 232 14.56 -12.83 2.92
CA ASP A 232 15.42 -12.79 1.75
C ASP A 232 14.89 -11.86 0.64
N LEU A 233 13.58 -11.95 0.35
CA LEU A 233 12.89 -11.10 -0.61
C LEU A 233 12.70 -9.68 -0.08
N SER A 234 12.47 -9.53 1.22
CA SER A 234 12.29 -8.21 1.85
C SER A 234 13.52 -7.33 1.67
N LEU A 235 14.73 -7.90 1.77
CA LEU A 235 15.99 -7.19 1.55
C LEU A 235 16.10 -6.64 0.13
N LYS A 236 15.65 -7.39 -0.87
CA LYS A 236 15.68 -6.95 -2.27
C LYS A 236 14.77 -5.75 -2.47
N ILE A 237 13.59 -5.73 -1.84
CA ILE A 237 12.70 -4.55 -1.85
C ILE A 237 13.36 -3.37 -1.14
N ILE A 238 13.92 -3.58 0.06
CA ILE A 238 14.57 -2.52 0.84
C ILE A 238 15.71 -1.87 0.02
N LYS A 239 16.60 -2.68 -0.56
CA LYS A 239 17.74 -2.17 -1.34
C LYS A 239 17.33 -1.50 -2.65
N SER A 240 16.30 -2.00 -3.34
CA SER A 240 15.91 -1.49 -4.66
C SER A 240 14.89 -0.35 -4.62
N LYS A 241 13.90 -0.40 -3.73
CA LYS A 241 12.78 0.56 -3.66
C LYS A 241 12.99 1.68 -2.64
N LEU A 242 13.78 1.45 -1.59
CA LEU A 242 14.05 2.47 -0.56
C LEU A 242 15.44 3.12 -0.68
N ALA A 243 16.11 2.92 -1.82
CA ALA A 243 17.33 3.65 -2.16
C ALA A 243 17.09 5.17 -2.09
N ALA A 244 18.13 5.92 -1.70
CA ALA A 244 18.03 7.37 -1.53
C ALA A 244 17.64 8.12 -2.82
N THR A 245 17.87 7.50 -3.98
CA THR A 245 17.54 8.05 -5.31
C THR A 245 16.07 7.93 -5.69
N ASN A 246 15.27 7.16 -4.95
CA ASN A 246 13.87 6.95 -5.29
C ASN A 246 12.97 8.03 -4.68
N SER A 247 11.83 8.27 -5.33
CA SER A 247 10.79 9.19 -4.88
C SER A 247 10.12 8.76 -3.56
N LEU A 248 10.18 7.48 -3.23
CA LEU A 248 9.59 6.90 -2.01
C LEU A 248 10.30 7.40 -0.76
N GLN A 249 9.58 8.12 0.09
CA GLN A 249 10.06 8.62 1.37
C GLN A 249 9.70 7.64 2.50
N PRO A 250 10.67 6.98 3.15
CA PRO A 250 10.41 6.12 4.29
C PRO A 250 9.76 6.89 5.45
N ASP A 251 8.77 6.28 6.08
CA ASP A 251 8.15 6.77 7.32
C ASP A 251 8.56 5.91 8.53
N ILE A 252 8.07 6.26 9.72
CA ILE A 252 8.36 5.49 10.95
C ILE A 252 7.99 4.00 10.80
N GLN A 253 6.86 3.72 10.14
CA GLN A 253 6.41 2.35 9.94
C GLN A 253 7.36 1.60 8.99
N THR A 254 7.90 2.27 7.97
CA THR A 254 8.92 1.70 7.08
C THR A 254 10.15 1.28 7.85
N TYR A 255 10.71 2.15 8.69
CA TYR A 255 11.91 1.81 9.48
C TYR A 255 11.62 0.69 10.48
N THR A 256 10.45 0.70 11.10
CA THR A 256 10.02 -0.39 12.00
C THR A 256 9.99 -1.73 11.26
N GLU A 257 9.39 -1.79 10.06
CA GLU A 257 9.35 -3.01 9.25
C GLU A 257 10.73 -3.40 8.71
N ILE A 258 11.61 -2.44 8.36
CA ILE A 258 13.00 -2.72 8.00
C ILE A 258 13.70 -3.47 9.14
N PHE A 259 13.72 -2.92 10.35
CA PHE A 259 14.41 -3.54 11.48
C PHE A 259 13.82 -4.91 11.86
N ALA A 260 12.49 -5.03 11.81
CA ALA A 260 11.81 -6.28 12.06
C ALA A 260 12.16 -7.37 11.04
N ASN A 261 12.35 -7.01 9.76
CA ASN A 261 12.80 -7.93 8.70
C ASN A 261 14.29 -8.28 8.81
N LEU A 262 15.15 -7.30 9.13
CA LEU A 262 16.60 -7.50 9.24
C LEU A 262 16.97 -8.49 10.37
N ARG A 263 16.21 -8.51 11.47
CA ARG A 263 16.41 -9.46 12.57
C ARG A 263 16.36 -10.94 12.14
N GLY A 264 15.59 -11.24 11.08
CA GLY A 264 15.37 -12.60 10.61
C GLY A 264 16.34 -13.08 9.52
N GLN A 265 17.37 -12.30 9.18
CA GLN A 265 18.28 -12.62 8.08
C GLN A 265 19.33 -13.64 8.45
N ASP A 266 19.68 -14.50 7.49
CA ASP A 266 20.77 -15.46 7.63
C ASP A 266 22.15 -14.78 7.60
N ARG A 267 22.32 -13.76 6.73
CA ARG A 267 23.55 -12.95 6.64
C ARG A 267 23.53 -11.86 7.71
N TYR A 268 23.79 -12.25 8.95
CA TYR A 268 23.55 -11.42 10.13
C TYR A 268 24.40 -10.15 10.18
N GLU A 269 25.70 -10.23 9.90
CA GLU A 269 26.58 -9.05 9.91
C GLU A 269 26.11 -7.99 8.90
N GLU A 270 25.70 -8.39 7.70
CA GLU A 270 25.13 -7.47 6.72
C GLU A 270 23.81 -6.86 7.19
N ALA A 271 22.99 -7.64 7.88
CA ALA A 271 21.76 -7.13 8.47
C ALA A 271 22.05 -6.07 9.53
N ILE A 272 23.10 -6.24 10.34
CA ILE A 272 23.56 -5.23 11.30
C ILE A 272 24.08 -3.99 10.57
N LYS A 273 24.98 -4.13 9.58
CA LYS A 273 25.48 -3.00 8.77
C LYS A 273 24.35 -2.19 8.15
N LEU A 274 23.33 -2.87 7.61
CA LEU A 274 22.15 -2.22 7.06
C LEU A 274 21.30 -1.54 8.14
N ALA A 275 21.09 -2.19 9.28
CA ALA A 275 20.33 -1.60 10.38
C ALA A 275 20.99 -0.31 10.88
N GLU A 276 22.31 -0.32 11.07
CA GLU A 276 23.10 0.85 11.45
C GLU A 276 23.01 1.96 10.39
N HIS A 277 23.16 1.63 9.11
CA HIS A 277 22.98 2.58 8.01
C HIS A 277 21.60 3.24 8.00
N TYR A 278 20.53 2.44 8.10
CA TYR A 278 19.16 2.96 8.11
C TYR A 278 18.83 3.74 9.38
N PHE A 279 19.36 3.33 10.54
CA PHE A 279 19.15 4.05 11.79
C PHE A 279 19.86 5.43 11.78
N LEU A 280 21.06 5.52 11.21
CA LEU A 280 21.73 6.80 10.99
C LEU A 280 20.94 7.70 10.02
N ARG A 281 20.44 7.14 8.91
CA ARG A 281 19.59 7.87 7.95
C ARG A 281 18.31 8.39 8.62
N LEU A 282 17.64 7.57 9.43
CA LEU A 282 16.47 7.95 10.21
C LEU A 282 16.78 9.13 11.13
N GLN A 283 17.86 9.06 11.89
CA GLN A 283 18.24 10.13 12.82
C GLN A 283 18.61 11.43 12.11
N ARG A 284 19.06 11.40 10.86
CA ARG A 284 19.30 12.62 10.06
C ARG A 284 18.02 13.21 9.47
N SER A 285 16.92 12.46 9.45
CA SER A 285 15.63 12.95 8.95
C SER A 285 14.91 13.76 10.04
N SER A 286 14.71 15.06 9.82
CA SER A 286 13.95 15.93 10.74
C SER A 286 12.45 15.60 10.79
N ARG A 287 11.91 14.99 9.72
CA ARG A 287 10.48 14.74 9.51
C ARG A 287 9.92 13.56 10.32
N ILE A 288 10.78 12.67 10.79
CA ILE A 288 10.37 11.42 11.45
C ILE A 288 10.70 11.53 12.93
N ASN A 289 9.69 11.36 13.77
CA ASN A 289 9.86 11.30 15.22
C ASN A 289 10.10 9.86 15.62
N ILE A 290 11.21 9.59 16.30
CA ILE A 290 11.52 8.25 16.82
C ILE A 290 10.53 7.90 17.94
N ASP A 291 9.95 6.71 17.88
CA ASP A 291 9.03 6.18 18.89
C ASP A 291 9.61 4.93 19.61
N SER A 292 8.89 4.50 20.65
CA SER A 292 9.24 3.31 21.45
C SER A 292 9.30 2.05 20.57
N ILE A 293 8.29 1.82 19.74
CA ILE A 293 8.15 0.61 18.93
C ILE A 293 9.34 0.43 17.99
N LEU A 294 9.74 1.49 17.29
CA LEU A 294 10.88 1.48 16.38
C LEU A 294 12.17 1.12 17.11
N ILE A 295 12.43 1.75 18.26
CA ILE A 295 13.64 1.45 19.06
C ILE A 295 13.58 0.02 19.61
N GLY A 296 12.41 -0.46 20.02
CA GLY A 296 12.20 -1.85 20.40
C GLY A 296 12.57 -2.84 19.28
N ASN A 297 12.29 -2.48 18.02
CA ASN A 297 12.68 -3.29 16.87
C ASN A 297 14.17 -3.17 16.51
N TYR A 298 14.72 -1.95 16.51
CA TYR A 298 16.16 -1.73 16.27
C TYR A 298 17.03 -2.44 17.33
N SER A 299 16.72 -2.24 18.62
CA SER A 299 17.42 -2.91 19.72
C SER A 299 17.33 -4.45 19.63
N SER A 300 16.22 -4.98 19.11
CA SER A 300 16.04 -6.44 19.00
C SER A 300 17.06 -7.14 18.09
N LEU A 301 17.70 -6.42 17.15
CA LEU A 301 18.82 -6.95 16.36
C LEU A 301 20.06 -7.23 17.22
N PHE A 302 20.20 -6.59 18.37
CA PHE A 302 21.36 -6.76 19.23
C PHE A 302 21.04 -7.74 20.36
N ILE A 303 19.83 -7.62 20.92
CA ILE A 303 19.32 -8.44 22.04
C ILE A 303 19.27 -9.93 21.68
N PHE A 304 18.78 -10.28 20.48
CA PHE A 304 18.59 -11.68 20.06
C PHE A 304 19.77 -12.24 19.25
N SER A 305 20.93 -11.58 19.32
CA SER A 305 22.18 -12.07 18.74
C SER A 305 22.69 -13.29 19.51
N ASN A 306 23.63 -14.02 18.91
CA ASN A 306 24.44 -15.03 19.58
C ASN A 306 25.83 -14.48 19.95
N ASP A 307 26.02 -13.15 19.95
CA ASP A 307 27.30 -12.48 20.22
C ASP A 307 27.16 -11.63 21.50
N PRO A 308 27.94 -11.91 22.56
CA PRO A 308 27.85 -11.18 23.83
C PRO A 308 28.12 -9.69 23.69
N ASN A 309 28.99 -9.27 22.76
CA ASN A 309 29.28 -7.87 22.51
C ASN A 309 28.07 -7.15 21.91
N LEU A 310 27.35 -7.83 21.01
CA LEU A 310 26.11 -7.29 20.45
C LEU A 310 25.01 -7.28 21.51
N MET A 311 24.87 -8.31 22.35
CA MET A 311 23.93 -8.28 23.48
C MET A 311 24.20 -7.12 24.43
N ALA A 312 25.48 -6.88 24.75
CA ALA A 312 25.92 -5.77 25.59
C ALA A 312 25.54 -4.42 24.99
N ARG A 313 25.72 -4.25 23.67
CA ARG A 313 25.23 -3.08 22.93
C ARG A 313 23.71 -2.95 23.03
N GLY A 314 22.98 -4.06 22.96
CA GLY A 314 21.52 -4.08 23.18
C GLY A 314 21.12 -3.50 24.54
N VAL A 315 21.82 -3.88 25.60
CA VAL A 315 21.63 -3.33 26.96
C VAL A 315 21.86 -1.81 26.97
N LEU A 316 22.94 -1.33 26.37
CA LEU A 316 23.25 0.11 26.30
C LEU A 316 22.15 0.89 25.55
N ILE A 317 21.72 0.41 24.38
CA ILE A 317 20.63 1.03 23.62
C ILE A 317 19.35 1.07 24.46
N LEU A 318 19.02 -0.02 25.16
CA LEU A 318 17.84 -0.07 26.01
C LEU A 318 17.93 0.93 27.18
N ARG A 319 19.04 0.98 27.91
CA ARG A 319 19.26 1.96 29.00
C ARG A 319 19.20 3.40 28.51
N GLN A 320 19.72 3.65 27.31
CA GLN A 320 19.72 4.95 26.69
C GLN A 320 18.31 5.39 26.30
N TYR A 321 17.52 4.54 25.66
CA TYR A 321 16.21 4.95 25.11
C TYR A 321 15.03 4.69 26.02
N TYR A 322 15.15 3.82 27.02
CA TYR A 322 14.09 3.51 27.98
C TYR A 322 14.51 3.83 29.40
N ARG A 323 13.52 4.18 30.23
CA ARG A 323 13.74 4.50 31.64
C ARG A 323 13.89 3.22 32.48
N LEU A 324 14.96 2.47 32.20
CA LEU A 324 15.29 1.19 32.83
C LEU A 324 16.29 1.32 33.98
N CYS A 325 17.09 2.38 34.00
CA CYS A 325 18.10 2.64 35.02
C CYS A 325 18.21 4.14 35.37
N PRO A 326 18.87 4.48 36.49
CA PRO A 326 19.31 5.84 36.82
C PRO A 326 20.18 6.48 35.71
N LYS A 327 20.27 7.83 35.67
CA LYS A 327 20.93 8.56 34.57
C LYS A 327 22.45 8.32 34.52
N ASP A 328 23.06 8.24 35.68
CA ASP A 328 24.45 7.90 35.93
C ASP A 328 24.84 6.50 35.40
N GLN A 329 23.89 5.57 35.39
CA GLN A 329 24.10 4.19 34.92
C GLN A 329 23.75 3.98 33.44
N MET A 330 23.35 5.03 32.70
CA MET A 330 22.85 4.87 31.33
C MET A 330 23.94 4.39 30.35
N ASN A 331 25.16 4.87 30.57
CA ASN A 331 26.29 4.62 29.68
C ASN A 331 27.35 3.71 30.31
N THR A 332 27.07 3.16 31.50
CA THR A 332 28.04 2.33 32.18
C THR A 332 28.21 1.02 31.41
N LYS A 333 29.48 0.73 31.10
CA LYS A 333 29.90 -0.52 30.46
C LYS A 333 30.29 -1.55 31.52
N ASP A 334 29.55 -1.61 32.63
CA ASP A 334 29.75 -2.58 33.72
C ASP A 334 29.43 -4.02 33.28
N ILE A 335 29.35 -4.25 31.98
CA ILE A 335 29.19 -5.53 31.33
C ILE A 335 30.58 -6.13 31.27
N ASN A 336 30.96 -6.81 32.35
CA ASN A 336 32.20 -7.55 32.41
C ASN A 336 32.09 -8.79 31.49
N LEU A 337 32.53 -8.61 30.23
CA LEU A 337 32.53 -9.68 29.23
C LEU A 337 33.43 -10.85 29.63
N GLN A 338 34.42 -10.64 30.52
CA GLN A 338 35.27 -11.72 31.03
C GLN A 338 34.49 -12.65 31.96
N ASN A 339 33.76 -12.10 32.92
CA ASN A 339 32.88 -12.89 33.80
C ASN A 339 31.83 -13.67 33.00
N PHE A 340 31.32 -13.06 31.91
CA PHE A 340 30.42 -13.74 31.00
C PHE A 340 31.09 -14.92 30.28
N GLN A 341 32.33 -14.78 29.81
CA GLN A 341 33.09 -15.87 29.19
C GLN A 341 33.33 -17.02 30.17
N ASP A 342 33.64 -16.70 31.43
CA ASP A 342 33.84 -17.70 32.49
C ASP A 342 32.53 -18.44 32.81
N ALA A 343 31.40 -17.71 32.83
CA ALA A 343 30.07 -18.30 32.97
C ALA A 343 29.69 -19.20 31.79
N VAL A 344 30.11 -18.86 30.56
CA VAL A 344 29.90 -19.70 29.36
C VAL A 344 30.70 -21.00 29.43
N ALA A 345 31.91 -20.96 30.01
CA ALA A 345 32.75 -22.15 30.17
C ALA A 345 32.09 -23.20 31.07
N THR A 346 31.37 -22.76 32.11
CA THR A 346 30.75 -23.62 33.12
C THR A 346 29.27 -23.93 32.85
N ASN A 347 28.55 -23.07 32.12
CA ASN A 347 27.12 -23.22 31.88
C ASN A 347 26.81 -23.75 30.46
N LYS A 348 26.45 -25.04 30.39
CA LYS A 348 26.09 -25.73 29.13
C LYS A 348 24.94 -25.05 28.37
N LYS A 349 23.97 -24.45 29.07
CA LYS A 349 22.82 -23.75 28.45
C LYS A 349 23.25 -22.45 27.77
N LEU A 350 24.10 -21.65 28.42
CA LEU A 350 24.69 -20.45 27.82
C LEU A 350 25.57 -20.80 26.62
N LYS A 351 26.41 -21.83 26.74
CA LYS A 351 27.22 -22.32 25.63
C LYS A 351 26.37 -22.74 24.43
N GLN A 352 25.23 -23.40 24.64
CA GLN A 352 24.33 -23.78 23.57
C GLN A 352 23.61 -22.58 22.93
N MET A 353 23.20 -21.59 23.73
CA MET A 353 22.62 -20.33 23.24
C MET A 353 23.59 -19.58 22.30
N LEU A 354 24.89 -19.64 22.58
CA LEU A 354 25.95 -19.03 21.78
C LEU A 354 26.46 -19.92 20.64
N LYS A 355 25.71 -20.92 20.14
CA LYS A 355 26.11 -21.67 18.93
C LYS A 355 25.44 -21.19 17.65
N GLY A 356 24.52 -20.23 17.74
CA GLY A 356 23.76 -19.78 16.57
C GLY A 356 24.53 -18.87 15.62
N LYS A 357 23.99 -18.70 14.41
CA LYS A 357 24.57 -17.92 13.31
C LYS A 357 24.41 -16.40 13.44
N ARG A 358 23.72 -15.90 14.48
CA ARG A 358 23.43 -14.46 14.64
C ARG A 358 24.59 -13.71 15.30
N ARG A 359 25.74 -13.66 14.65
CA ARG A 359 26.96 -13.02 15.15
C ARG A 359 27.71 -12.31 14.03
N LEU A 360 28.71 -11.50 14.40
CA LEU A 360 29.66 -10.95 13.43
C LEU A 360 30.58 -12.05 12.91
N ASN A 361 31.13 -11.86 11.71
CA ASN A 361 32.10 -12.80 11.13
C ASN A 361 33.40 -12.77 11.93
N GLU A 362 34.11 -13.90 11.96
CA GLU A 362 35.41 -14.00 12.64
C GLU A 362 36.40 -12.96 12.09
N GLY A 363 37.14 -12.29 13.00
CA GLY A 363 38.09 -11.23 12.65
C GLY A 363 37.47 -9.84 12.38
N THR A 364 36.14 -9.72 12.39
CA THR A 364 35.48 -8.42 12.16
C THR A 364 35.63 -7.51 13.37
N ASN A 365 36.18 -6.31 13.17
CA ASN A 365 36.19 -5.29 14.20
C ASN A 365 34.80 -4.65 14.32
N ALA A 366 34.19 -4.78 15.50
CA ALA A 366 32.86 -4.26 15.77
C ALA A 366 32.74 -2.74 15.53
N LYS A 367 33.82 -1.97 15.70
CA LYS A 367 33.83 -0.51 15.46
C LYS A 367 33.60 -0.14 13.99
N ASP A 368 33.93 -1.04 13.05
CA ASP A 368 33.78 -0.80 11.62
C ASP A 368 32.34 -1.09 11.14
N VAL A 369 31.60 -1.85 11.94
CA VAL A 369 30.23 -2.28 11.63
C VAL A 369 29.19 -1.43 12.33
N LEU A 370 29.50 -0.97 13.54
CA LEU A 370 28.54 -0.42 14.48
C LEU A 370 28.67 1.10 14.60
N LEU A 371 27.54 1.80 14.68
CA LEU A 371 27.55 3.24 14.97
C LEU A 371 28.17 3.52 16.34
N SER A 372 28.83 4.68 16.47
CA SER A 372 29.26 5.20 17.76
C SER A 372 28.06 5.61 18.63
N GLU A 373 28.30 5.79 19.92
CA GLU A 373 27.26 6.22 20.86
C GLU A 373 26.63 7.56 20.48
N ASP A 374 27.44 8.53 20.06
CA ASP A 374 26.96 9.84 19.61
C ASP A 374 26.09 9.71 18.35
N GLN A 375 26.49 8.84 17.43
CA GLN A 375 25.73 8.56 16.21
C GLN A 375 24.41 7.86 16.49
N VAL A 376 24.31 7.05 17.54
CA VAL A 376 23.07 6.38 17.97
C VAL A 376 22.11 7.36 18.66
N ASN A 377 22.57 8.51 19.14
CA ASN A 377 21.78 9.41 19.97
C ASN A 377 21.58 10.83 19.38
N ILE A 378 21.95 11.08 18.12
CA ILE A 378 21.84 12.38 17.41
C ILE A 378 20.48 13.07 17.63
N ARG A 379 19.37 12.35 17.54
CA ARG A 379 18.00 12.92 17.70
C ARG A 379 17.24 12.38 18.91
N LYS A 380 17.94 11.84 19.90
CA LYS A 380 17.30 11.35 21.11
C LYS A 380 16.84 12.54 21.98
N LEU A 381 15.52 12.76 22.00
CA LEU A 381 14.91 13.83 22.81
C LEU A 381 14.57 13.39 24.24
N LYS A 382 14.06 12.15 24.39
CA LYS A 382 13.57 11.63 25.67
C LYS A 382 13.80 10.13 25.78
N ARG A 383 13.74 9.65 27.02
CA ARG A 383 13.57 8.23 27.30
C ARG A 383 12.10 7.86 27.35
N PHE A 384 11.75 6.75 26.71
CA PHE A 384 10.42 6.15 26.73
C PHE A 384 10.18 5.37 28.01
N GLU A 385 8.90 5.22 28.35
CA GLU A 385 8.48 4.24 29.36
C GLU A 385 8.62 2.83 28.77
N PRO A 386 9.27 1.89 29.48
CA PRO A 386 9.41 0.53 28.98
C PRO A 386 8.07 -0.22 29.08
N GLU A 387 7.65 -0.80 27.96
CA GLU A 387 6.54 -1.76 27.95
C GLU A 387 6.98 -3.10 28.58
N GLU A 388 6.02 -3.93 28.97
CA GLU A 388 6.27 -5.24 29.61
C GLU A 388 7.22 -6.11 28.79
N GLN A 389 7.11 -6.09 27.46
CA GLN A 389 8.02 -6.83 26.57
C GLN A 389 9.46 -6.34 26.63
N ILE A 390 9.66 -5.03 26.78
CA ILE A 390 11.00 -4.42 26.91
C ILE A 390 11.58 -4.77 28.28
N LEU A 391 10.78 -4.73 29.34
CA LEU A 391 11.20 -5.15 30.69
C LEU A 391 11.66 -6.60 30.71
N LYS A 392 10.88 -7.52 30.14
CA LYS A 392 11.24 -8.95 30.04
C LYS A 392 12.55 -9.15 29.27
N ARG A 393 12.74 -8.43 28.15
CA ARG A 393 13.99 -8.51 27.36
C ARG A 393 15.19 -7.96 28.13
N TYR A 394 15.01 -6.85 28.83
CA TYR A 394 16.07 -6.23 29.61
C TYR A 394 16.49 -7.12 30.79
N ASP A 395 15.51 -7.63 31.54
CA ASP A 395 15.74 -8.53 32.66
C ASP A 395 16.47 -9.81 32.22
N HIS A 396 16.03 -10.40 31.11
CA HIS A 396 16.72 -11.55 30.52
C HIS A 396 18.18 -11.25 30.17
N LEU A 397 18.47 -10.10 29.56
CA LEU A 397 19.85 -9.70 29.24
C LEU A 397 20.68 -9.46 30.49
N CYS A 398 20.13 -8.80 31.50
CA CYS A 398 20.77 -8.59 32.79
C CYS A 398 21.17 -9.92 33.41
N HIS A 399 20.25 -10.89 33.47
CA HIS A 399 20.53 -12.23 33.96
C HIS A 399 21.61 -12.94 33.12
N VAL A 400 21.51 -12.90 31.79
CA VAL A 400 22.45 -13.56 30.88
C VAL A 400 23.86 -12.98 31.00
N LEU A 401 23.97 -11.64 31.04
CA LEU A 401 25.24 -10.92 31.07
C LEU A 401 25.76 -10.68 32.51
N GLN A 402 25.07 -11.19 33.52
CA GLN A 402 25.37 -10.97 34.94
C GLN A 402 25.48 -9.49 35.32
N VAL A 403 24.60 -8.67 34.73
CA VAL A 403 24.51 -7.24 34.99
C VAL A 403 23.39 -7.00 35.97
N GLU A 404 23.63 -6.19 37.00
CA GLU A 404 22.59 -5.82 37.96
C GLU A 404 21.40 -5.12 37.26
N ASN A 405 20.19 -5.62 37.53
CA ASN A 405 18.95 -5.01 37.05
C ASN A 405 18.46 -3.97 38.07
N THR A 406 18.81 -2.70 37.84
CA THR A 406 18.46 -1.59 38.74
C THR A 406 17.08 -0.97 38.46
N TYR A 407 16.25 -1.61 37.63
CA TYR A 407 14.89 -1.14 37.36
C TYR A 407 14.01 -1.29 38.60
N ASN A 408 13.49 -0.18 39.12
CA ASN A 408 12.57 -0.17 40.27
C ASN A 408 11.30 0.61 39.93
N PRO A 409 10.12 -0.05 39.83
CA PRO A 409 8.85 0.61 39.51
C PRO A 409 8.28 1.45 40.67
N GLU A 410 8.55 1.08 41.94
CA GLU A 410 7.97 1.72 43.13
C GLU A 410 8.60 3.08 43.46
N LYS A 411 9.92 3.22 43.28
CA LYS A 411 10.62 4.51 43.39
C LYS A 411 10.10 5.56 42.39
N ARG A 412 9.35 5.12 41.38
CA ARG A 412 8.78 5.94 40.31
C ARG A 412 7.39 6.46 40.62
N VAL A 413 6.50 5.63 41.17
CA VAL A 413 5.15 6.04 41.59
C VAL A 413 5.21 7.21 42.57
N LYS A 414 6.18 7.19 43.50
CA LYS A 414 6.42 8.31 44.42
C LYS A 414 6.83 9.59 43.69
N LYS A 415 7.75 9.50 42.72
CA LYS A 415 8.23 10.66 41.95
C LYS A 415 7.13 11.32 41.12
N ASP A 416 6.30 10.52 40.43
CA ASP A 416 5.19 11.06 39.61
C ASP A 416 4.06 11.67 40.49
N GLN A 417 3.83 11.12 41.68
CA GLN A 417 2.93 11.72 42.68
C GLN A 417 3.48 13.04 43.25
N ASP A 418 4.79 13.12 43.49
CA ASP A 418 5.44 14.34 43.98
C ASP A 418 5.46 15.45 42.91
N PHE A 419 5.69 15.12 41.63
CA PHE A 419 5.54 16.07 40.52
C PHE A 419 4.09 16.58 40.39
N SER A 420 3.10 15.70 40.52
CA SER A 420 1.68 16.11 40.51
C SER A 420 1.31 17.01 41.69
N LYS A 421 1.91 16.81 42.87
CA LYS A 421 1.76 17.71 44.02
C LYS A 421 2.41 19.07 43.77
N MET A 422 3.64 19.11 43.25
CA MET A 422 4.32 20.36 42.88
C MET A 422 3.55 21.19 41.83
N ASP A 423 2.98 20.55 40.80
CA ASP A 423 2.19 21.26 39.79
C ASP A 423 0.87 21.81 40.37
N ARG A 424 0.27 21.11 41.34
CA ARG A 424 -0.89 21.60 42.09
C ARG A 424 -0.54 22.76 43.01
N GLU A 425 0.66 22.77 43.60
CA GLU A 425 1.15 23.86 44.44
C GLU A 425 1.48 25.10 43.61
N LYS A 426 2.16 24.95 42.46
CA LYS A 426 2.38 26.07 41.52
C LYS A 426 1.08 26.67 40.99
N SER A 427 0.07 25.84 40.72
CA SER A 427 -1.25 26.32 40.30
C SER A 427 -1.98 27.10 41.41
N LYS A 428 -1.73 26.78 42.69
CA LYS A 428 -2.24 27.55 43.82
C LYS A 428 -1.50 28.87 43.96
N GLU A 429 -0.17 28.87 43.85
CA GLU A 429 0.64 30.09 43.88
C GLU A 429 0.25 31.08 42.77
N ASP A 430 0.05 30.60 41.54
CA ASP A 430 -0.42 31.43 40.41
C ASP A 430 -1.80 32.06 40.66
N LYS A 431 -2.69 31.35 41.39
CA LYS A 431 -3.99 31.91 41.79
C LYS A 431 -3.85 32.98 42.87
N VAL A 432 -2.96 32.77 43.84
CA VAL A 432 -2.66 33.78 44.88
C VAL A 432 -2.05 35.02 44.24
N TYR A 433 -1.12 34.87 43.30
CA TYR A 433 -0.53 35.99 42.55
C TYR A 433 -1.57 36.77 41.75
N LYS A 434 -2.51 36.09 41.07
CA LYS A 434 -3.59 36.74 40.33
C LYS A 434 -4.60 37.46 41.24
N GLN A 435 -4.91 36.90 42.41
CA GLN A 435 -5.75 37.57 43.41
C GLN A 435 -5.06 38.80 44.02
N ALA A 436 -3.78 38.70 44.36
CA ALA A 436 -3.00 39.83 44.86
C ALA A 436 -2.89 40.95 43.82
N PHE A 437 -2.74 40.60 42.54
CA PHE A 437 -2.72 41.57 41.44
C PHE A 437 -4.09 42.26 41.26
N ALA A 438 -5.19 41.52 41.35
CA ALA A 438 -6.54 42.06 41.24
C ALA A 438 -6.92 43.01 42.40
N ILE A 439 -6.48 42.70 43.63
CA ILE A 439 -6.66 43.57 44.80
C ILE A 439 -5.85 44.87 44.63
N ARG A 440 -4.61 44.75 44.15
CA ARG A 440 -3.73 45.91 43.93
C ARG A 440 -4.21 46.82 42.81
N SER A 441 -4.82 46.27 41.75
CA SER A 441 -5.48 47.08 40.71
C SER A 441 -6.74 47.78 41.24
N ALA A 442 -7.54 47.13 42.08
CA ALA A 442 -8.75 47.74 42.64
C ALA A 442 -8.47 48.87 43.64
N GLN A 443 -7.30 48.86 44.31
CA GLN A 443 -6.86 49.93 45.21
C GLN A 443 -6.25 51.16 44.50
N LEU A 444 -5.95 51.04 43.19
CA LEU A 444 -5.44 52.15 42.37
C LEU A 444 -6.55 52.93 41.66
N ASP A 445 -7.76 52.37 41.61
CA ASP A 445 -8.95 52.96 40.97
C ASP A 445 -9.91 53.63 41.98
N THR A 446 -9.50 53.78 43.25
CA THR A 446 -10.17 54.54 44.33
C THR A 446 -9.23 55.60 44.86
#